data_AF-A0A8T4ACJ1-F1
#
_entry.id   AF-A0A8T4ACJ1-F1
#
_cell.length_a   1.000
_cell.length_b   1.000
_cell.length_c   1.000
_cell.angle_alpha   90.00
_cell.angle_beta   90.00
_cell.angle_gamma   90.00
#
_symmetry.space_group_name_H-M   'P 1'
#
loop_
_entity.id
_entity.type
_entity.pdbx_description
1 polymer ?
#
loop_
_entity_poly.entity_id
_entity_poly.type
_entity_poly.pdbx_seq_one_letter_code
_entity_poly.pdbx_strand_id
1 'polypeptide(L)'
;MKPLSYSFRAFGHPNLLGTHRNTLEFTKDAELSTQGNCIIGICADFDHRRVQKLCQTYKTLRVQLQCGPHRDSFMCKSNQAFCNNHELVFRISNFLSERTVGTYAAKAAKDIDRSIIRQLQDPRNRITVTLEPAFKAVIFDFDDTIEDFQSAKEATHQYLSRHLAKTYRIPEREAKKELDRIDVKYSKRAKGKTPSSLSRTTWFMELFHQFNISVSEEELQAFADLYWNQVNQSVRMMGGAKELLAKLRKNCFVILMTDSDGEKRIKTRRLTHLGVQRFFDFIITSDDTGHNKPHRSFYETIGDRFRIAPEECIMVGDKPQVDLELAKKLGLTTVWMRYGDWSDREAGRHFSYVDHEVSTITELESVIEELL
;
A
#
# COMPACT_ATOMS: atom_id res chain seq x y z
N MET A 1 -15.59 -8.42 -4.59
CA MET A 1 -14.88 -7.41 -3.78
C MET A 1 -15.15 -7.64 -2.31
N LYS A 2 -14.10 -7.63 -1.46
CA LYS A 2 -14.29 -7.48 0.00
C LYS A 2 -14.90 -6.09 0.21
N PRO A 3 -16.03 -5.92 0.93
CA PRO A 3 -16.54 -4.59 1.17
C PRO A 3 -15.49 -3.82 1.96
N LEU A 4 -14.90 -2.80 1.34
CA LEU A 4 -13.96 -1.89 1.98
C LEU A 4 -14.66 -1.18 3.13
N SER A 5 -15.91 -0.78 2.97
CA SER A 5 -16.69 -0.15 4.03
C SER A 5 -18.09 -0.76 4.17
N TYR A 6 -18.68 -0.57 5.33
CA TYR A 6 -20.08 -0.90 5.61
C TYR A 6 -20.75 0.26 6.34
N SER A 7 -21.85 0.73 5.77
CA SER A 7 -22.65 1.79 6.38
C SER A 7 -24.00 1.26 6.85
N PHE A 8 -24.44 1.75 8.00
CA PHE A 8 -25.78 1.56 8.54
C PHE A 8 -26.32 2.89 9.08
N ARG A 9 -27.60 2.94 9.39
CA ARG A 9 -28.28 4.10 9.97
C ARG A 9 -28.79 3.76 11.35
N ALA A 10 -28.84 4.77 12.20
CA ALA A 10 -29.55 4.76 13.46
C ALA A 10 -30.30 6.08 13.64
N PHE A 11 -31.25 6.11 14.55
CA PHE A 11 -32.16 7.23 14.77
C PHE A 11 -31.90 7.92 16.11
N GLY A 12 -32.27 9.19 16.15
CA GLY A 12 -32.27 9.99 17.36
C GLY A 12 -33.33 9.56 18.36
N HIS A 13 -33.20 10.03 19.60
CA HIS A 13 -34.17 9.85 20.66
C HIS A 13 -34.09 11.01 21.67
N PRO A 14 -35.22 11.50 22.23
CA PRO A 14 -35.22 12.61 23.20
C PRO A 14 -34.29 12.40 24.43
N ASN A 15 -34.16 11.15 24.89
CA ASN A 15 -33.31 10.79 26.03
C ASN A 15 -31.82 10.57 25.69
N LEU A 16 -31.38 10.86 24.46
CA LEU A 16 -29.98 10.67 24.07
C LEU A 16 -29.10 11.72 24.76
N LEU A 17 -28.21 11.24 25.65
CA LEU A 17 -27.27 12.08 26.40
C LEU A 17 -25.84 11.97 25.89
N GLY A 18 -25.41 10.76 25.51
CA GLY A 18 -24.05 10.49 25.03
C GLY A 18 -22.96 10.97 26.00
N THR A 19 -23.08 10.66 27.30
CA THR A 19 -22.16 11.14 28.35
C THR A 19 -21.29 10.03 28.97
N HIS A 20 -21.47 8.78 28.55
CA HIS A 20 -20.66 7.68 29.08
C HIS A 20 -19.18 7.85 28.74
N ARG A 21 -18.31 7.56 29.71
CA ARG A 21 -16.87 7.87 29.61
C ARG A 21 -16.02 6.77 28.98
N ASN A 22 -16.55 5.56 28.90
CA ASN A 22 -15.77 4.36 28.56
C ASN A 22 -16.32 3.59 27.35
N THR A 23 -17.53 3.90 26.91
CA THR A 23 -18.21 3.17 25.82
C THR A 23 -19.05 4.09 24.97
N LEU A 24 -19.31 3.64 23.75
CA LEU A 24 -20.24 4.19 22.77
C LEU A 24 -21.03 3.04 22.17
N GLU A 25 -22.33 3.22 21.95
CA GLU A 25 -23.23 2.15 21.55
C GLU A 25 -24.27 2.57 20.49
N PHE A 26 -24.56 1.66 19.57
CA PHE A 26 -25.74 1.69 18.70
C PHE A 26 -26.56 0.43 18.95
N THR A 27 -27.87 0.58 19.15
CA THR A 27 -28.79 -0.52 19.45
C THR A 27 -29.93 -0.59 18.43
N LYS A 28 -30.49 -1.79 18.25
CA LYS A 28 -31.74 -2.02 17.51
C LYS A 28 -33.00 -1.72 18.32
N ASP A 29 -32.88 -1.52 19.63
CA ASP A 29 -34.01 -1.14 20.48
C ASP A 29 -34.66 0.16 19.98
N ALA A 30 -35.97 0.27 20.14
CA ALA A 30 -36.73 1.45 19.75
C ALA A 30 -36.82 2.51 20.86
N GLU A 31 -36.54 2.11 22.10
CA GLU A 31 -36.70 2.96 23.28
C GLU A 31 -35.38 3.13 24.00
N LEU A 32 -35.13 4.33 24.52
CA LEU A 32 -33.93 4.66 25.28
C LEU A 32 -34.29 5.25 26.63
N SER A 33 -33.85 4.58 27.70
CA SER A 33 -33.94 5.13 29.05
C SER A 33 -32.89 6.22 29.30
N THR A 34 -33.11 7.07 30.29
CA THR A 34 -32.13 8.10 30.70
C THR A 34 -30.85 7.53 31.31
N GLN A 35 -30.82 6.24 31.66
CA GLN A 35 -29.62 5.55 32.13
C GLN A 35 -28.73 5.07 30.99
N GLY A 36 -29.25 4.94 29.76
CA GLY A 36 -28.53 4.50 28.55
C GLY A 36 -27.57 5.55 27.98
N ASN A 37 -26.73 6.14 28.82
CA ASN A 37 -25.89 7.30 28.46
C ASN A 37 -24.71 6.97 27.53
N CYS A 38 -24.48 5.70 27.17
CA CYS A 38 -23.53 5.27 26.16
C CYS A 38 -24.12 5.22 24.74
N ILE A 39 -25.45 5.21 24.61
CA ILE A 39 -26.14 5.05 23.33
C ILE A 39 -26.11 6.37 22.56
N ILE A 40 -25.73 6.29 21.28
CA ILE A 40 -25.67 7.41 20.33
C ILE A 40 -26.62 7.21 19.14
N GLY A 41 -27.28 6.06 19.05
CA GLY A 41 -28.39 5.87 18.12
C GLY A 41 -29.19 4.60 18.43
N ILE A 42 -30.48 4.68 18.20
CA ILE A 42 -31.46 3.59 18.38
C ILE A 42 -32.00 3.14 17.02
N CYS A 43 -32.83 2.08 16.99
CA CYS A 43 -33.41 1.54 15.75
C CYS A 43 -32.35 1.29 14.65
N ALA A 44 -31.15 0.83 15.04
CA ALA A 44 -30.04 0.71 14.11
C ALA A 44 -30.30 -0.38 13.05
N ASP A 45 -30.14 -0.08 11.77
CA ASP A 45 -30.49 -0.98 10.66
C ASP A 45 -29.33 -1.91 10.22
N PHE A 46 -28.32 -2.10 11.07
CA PHE A 46 -27.12 -2.84 10.71
C PHE A 46 -27.35 -4.35 10.47
N ASP A 47 -26.61 -4.89 9.51
CA ASP A 47 -26.43 -6.31 9.25
C ASP A 47 -25.17 -6.80 9.96
N HIS A 48 -25.37 -7.53 11.05
CA HIS A 48 -24.30 -8.08 11.87
C HIS A 48 -23.31 -8.97 11.10
N ARG A 49 -23.73 -9.67 10.04
CA ARG A 49 -22.83 -10.51 9.24
C ARG A 49 -21.82 -9.67 8.48
N ARG A 50 -22.23 -8.48 8.04
CA ARG A 50 -21.33 -7.53 7.36
C ARG A 50 -20.36 -6.90 8.35
N VAL A 51 -20.82 -6.52 9.54
CA VAL A 51 -19.95 -6.01 10.62
C VAL A 51 -18.96 -7.09 11.08
N GLN A 52 -19.42 -8.32 11.28
CA GLN A 52 -18.58 -9.46 11.63
C GLN A 52 -17.51 -9.72 10.58
N LYS A 53 -17.88 -9.71 9.29
CA LYS A 53 -16.92 -9.88 8.19
C LYS A 53 -15.85 -8.78 8.20
N LEU A 54 -16.22 -7.52 8.43
CA LEU A 54 -15.25 -6.42 8.57
C LEU A 54 -14.31 -6.65 9.74
N CYS A 55 -14.86 -6.99 10.91
CA CYS A 55 -14.05 -7.25 12.10
C CYS A 55 -13.07 -8.39 11.86
N GLN A 56 -13.52 -9.52 11.29
CA GLN A 56 -12.67 -10.66 10.94
C GLN A 56 -11.61 -10.37 9.88
N THR A 57 -11.81 -9.33 9.07
CA THR A 57 -10.91 -8.99 7.96
C THR A 57 -9.86 -7.97 8.39
N TYR A 58 -10.21 -6.96 9.18
CA TYR A 58 -9.35 -5.83 9.48
C TYR A 58 -9.14 -5.70 10.98
N LYS A 59 -7.88 -5.57 11.43
CA LYS A 59 -7.54 -5.44 12.86
C LYS A 59 -7.86 -4.08 13.45
N THR A 60 -7.91 -3.05 12.62
CA THR A 60 -8.27 -1.69 13.02
C THR A 60 -9.35 -1.17 12.10
N LEU A 61 -10.37 -0.56 12.70
CA LEU A 61 -11.46 0.07 11.99
C LEU A 61 -11.47 1.57 12.30
N ARG A 62 -11.76 2.37 11.29
CA ARG A 62 -12.26 3.74 11.43
C ARG A 62 -13.79 3.69 11.45
N VAL A 63 -14.37 4.43 12.38
CA VAL A 63 -15.82 4.63 12.52
C VAL A 63 -16.09 6.09 12.16
N GLN A 64 -16.80 6.32 11.06
CA GLN A 64 -17.26 7.65 10.69
C GLN A 64 -18.73 7.84 11.08
N LEU A 65 -19.04 9.03 11.58
CA LEU A 65 -20.36 9.44 12.06
C LEU A 65 -20.81 10.66 11.25
N GLN A 66 -21.97 10.58 10.60
CA GLN A 66 -22.58 11.67 9.86
C GLN A 66 -24.01 11.92 10.34
N CYS A 67 -24.30 13.12 10.84
CA CYS A 67 -25.65 13.57 11.19
C CYS A 67 -25.88 14.97 10.62
N GLY A 68 -26.77 15.09 9.63
CA GLY A 68 -26.98 16.36 8.92
C GLY A 68 -25.66 16.92 8.35
N PRO A 69 -25.26 18.17 8.67
CA PRO A 69 -23.96 18.73 8.26
C PRO A 69 -22.80 18.33 9.18
N HIS A 70 -23.07 17.71 10.33
CA HIS A 70 -22.05 17.41 11.34
C HIS A 70 -21.38 16.06 11.09
N ARG A 71 -20.06 16.03 11.28
CA ARG A 71 -19.21 14.86 11.10
C ARG A 71 -18.35 14.64 12.33
N ASP A 72 -18.15 13.38 12.70
CA ASP A 72 -17.15 12.98 13.67
C ASP A 72 -16.58 11.60 13.29
N SER A 73 -15.41 11.25 13.79
CA SER A 73 -14.83 9.93 13.58
C SER A 73 -13.90 9.50 14.72
N PHE A 74 -13.67 8.20 14.80
CA PHE A 74 -12.69 7.62 15.72
C PHE A 74 -12.16 6.29 15.19
N MET A 75 -10.99 5.88 15.67
CA MET A 75 -10.43 4.55 15.39
C MET A 75 -10.65 3.60 16.56
N CYS A 76 -10.66 2.30 16.28
CA CYS A 76 -10.67 1.25 17.31
C CYS A 76 -9.97 -0.02 16.79
N LYS A 77 -9.48 -0.85 17.71
CA LYS A 77 -9.03 -2.21 17.41
C LYS A 77 -10.25 -3.12 17.34
N SER A 78 -10.48 -3.76 16.20
CA SER A 78 -11.65 -4.61 16.00
C SER A 78 -11.62 -5.87 16.85
N ASN A 79 -12.81 -6.31 17.28
CA ASN A 79 -13.02 -7.60 17.91
C ASN A 79 -13.26 -8.66 16.83
N GLN A 80 -12.24 -9.48 16.55
CA GLN A 80 -12.30 -10.56 15.55
C GLN A 80 -13.41 -11.60 15.83
N ALA A 81 -13.87 -11.69 17.08
CA ALA A 81 -14.92 -12.60 17.53
C ALA A 81 -16.30 -11.92 17.67
N PHE A 82 -16.48 -10.71 17.13
CA PHE A 82 -17.78 -10.02 17.16
C PHE A 82 -18.89 -10.92 16.58
N CYS A 83 -20.00 -11.06 17.31
CA CYS A 83 -21.10 -11.93 16.94
C CYS A 83 -22.39 -11.52 17.66
N ASN A 84 -22.84 -10.28 17.47
CA ASN A 84 -24.09 -9.80 18.06
C ASN A 84 -24.96 -9.13 17.00
N ASN A 85 -26.26 -9.39 17.03
CA ASN A 85 -27.22 -8.91 16.03
C ASN A 85 -28.10 -7.75 16.50
N HIS A 86 -27.88 -7.27 17.73
CA HIS A 86 -28.75 -6.32 18.44
C HIS A 86 -28.03 -5.04 18.85
N GLU A 87 -26.78 -5.13 19.31
CA GLU A 87 -25.97 -4.01 19.80
C GLU A 87 -24.58 -3.99 19.16
N LEU A 88 -24.12 -2.78 18.86
CA LEU A 88 -22.74 -2.48 18.44
C LEU A 88 -22.08 -1.59 19.49
N VAL A 89 -21.17 -2.16 20.29
CA VAL A 89 -20.47 -1.45 21.36
C VAL A 89 -19.01 -1.22 21.01
N PHE A 90 -18.56 0.03 21.18
CA PHE A 90 -17.16 0.43 21.11
C PHE A 90 -16.68 0.81 22.50
N ARG A 91 -15.47 0.37 22.87
CA ARG A 91 -14.93 0.50 24.22
C ARG A 91 -13.56 1.16 24.21
N ILE A 92 -13.32 2.06 25.15
CA ILE A 92 -11.98 2.59 25.42
C ILE A 92 -11.06 1.48 25.98
N SER A 93 -11.61 0.61 26.82
CA SER A 93 -10.89 -0.52 27.42
C SER A 93 -10.67 -1.68 26.43
N ASN A 94 -9.91 -2.67 26.87
CA ASN A 94 -9.66 -3.93 26.16
C ASN A 94 -10.72 -5.01 26.42
N PHE A 95 -11.79 -4.68 27.15
CA PHE A 95 -12.83 -5.65 27.50
C PHE A 95 -13.55 -6.14 26.23
N LEU A 96 -13.67 -7.45 26.07
CA LEU A 96 -14.33 -8.08 24.93
C LEU A 96 -15.62 -8.79 25.38
N SER A 97 -16.63 -8.69 24.53
CA SER A 97 -17.89 -9.41 24.62
C SER A 97 -18.46 -9.59 23.22
N GLU A 98 -19.48 -10.43 23.03
CA GLU A 98 -20.12 -10.65 21.73
C GLU A 98 -20.62 -9.37 21.04
N ARG A 99 -21.14 -8.41 21.82
CA ARG A 99 -21.59 -7.08 21.38
C ARG A 99 -20.48 -6.06 21.14
N THR A 100 -19.25 -6.36 21.54
CA THR A 100 -18.14 -5.42 21.38
C THR A 100 -17.61 -5.51 19.96
N VAL A 101 -17.80 -4.46 19.16
CA VAL A 101 -17.25 -4.33 17.81
C VAL A 101 -15.77 -3.95 17.87
N GLY A 102 -15.41 -3.04 18.77
CA GLY A 102 -14.05 -2.51 18.88
C GLY A 102 -13.65 -2.13 20.30
N THR A 103 -12.36 -2.32 20.59
CA THR A 103 -11.67 -1.96 21.83
C THR A 103 -10.61 -0.90 21.56
N TYR A 104 -10.05 -0.28 22.60
CA TYR A 104 -9.10 0.82 22.44
C TYR A 104 -9.63 1.92 21.52
N ALA A 105 -10.95 2.16 21.58
CA ALA A 105 -11.57 3.22 20.81
C ALA A 105 -10.95 4.56 21.21
N ALA A 106 -10.68 5.42 20.23
CA ALA A 106 -10.13 6.76 20.50
C ALA A 106 -11.14 7.71 21.15
N LYS A 107 -12.43 7.35 21.12
CA LYS A 107 -13.55 8.14 21.68
C LYS A 107 -14.55 7.24 22.39
N ALA A 108 -15.10 7.73 23.49
CA ALA A 108 -16.31 7.21 24.11
C ALA A 108 -17.51 8.10 23.74
N ALA A 109 -18.70 7.76 24.21
CA ALA A 109 -19.90 8.55 23.94
C ALA A 109 -19.73 10.03 24.34
N LYS A 110 -19.07 10.31 25.48
CA LYS A 110 -18.78 11.68 25.96
C LYS A 110 -17.86 12.51 25.05
N ASP A 111 -17.10 11.86 24.16
CA ASP A 111 -16.08 12.52 23.33
C ASP A 111 -16.58 12.81 21.92
N ILE A 112 -17.78 12.31 21.57
CA ILE A 112 -18.44 12.63 20.31
C ILE A 112 -18.86 14.10 20.29
N ASP A 113 -18.74 14.74 19.12
CA ASP A 113 -19.16 16.11 18.87
C ASP A 113 -20.58 16.35 19.40
N ARG A 114 -20.71 17.33 20.31
CA ARG A 114 -21.98 17.66 20.96
C ARG A 114 -23.05 18.13 19.97
N SER A 115 -22.67 18.64 18.81
CA SER A 115 -23.61 19.03 17.74
C SER A 115 -24.36 17.83 17.15
N ILE A 116 -23.67 16.68 16.99
CA ILE A 116 -24.30 15.40 16.60
C ILE A 116 -25.30 14.97 17.68
N ILE A 117 -24.88 14.96 18.95
CA ILE A 117 -25.73 14.56 20.09
C ILE A 117 -26.99 15.43 20.15
N ARG A 118 -26.85 16.76 20.07
CA ARG A 118 -27.99 17.70 20.11
C ARG A 118 -28.94 17.48 18.94
N GLN A 119 -28.45 17.21 17.73
CA GLN A 119 -29.33 16.90 16.60
C GLN A 119 -30.09 15.59 16.82
N LEU A 120 -29.43 14.56 17.33
CA LEU A 120 -30.05 13.26 17.59
C LEU A 120 -30.97 13.23 18.81
N GLN A 121 -31.15 14.35 19.52
CA GLN A 121 -32.24 14.47 20.51
C GLN A 121 -33.61 14.66 19.84
N ASP A 122 -33.65 15.08 18.56
CA ASP A 122 -34.86 15.03 17.75
C ASP A 122 -34.98 13.64 17.09
N PRO A 123 -36.03 12.84 17.42
CA PRO A 123 -36.18 11.50 16.86
C PRO A 123 -36.43 11.45 15.35
N ARG A 124 -36.69 12.58 14.69
CA ARG A 124 -36.77 12.66 13.22
C ARG A 124 -35.39 12.65 12.55
N ASN A 125 -34.34 12.97 13.31
CA ASN A 125 -32.98 12.97 12.80
C ASN A 125 -32.38 11.57 12.83
N ARG A 126 -31.42 11.35 11.92
CA ARG A 126 -30.71 10.08 11.77
C ARG A 126 -29.23 10.32 11.67
N ILE A 127 -28.47 9.35 12.15
CA ILE A 127 -27.03 9.25 11.97
C ILE A 127 -26.73 8.14 10.97
N THR A 128 -25.83 8.40 10.03
CA THR A 128 -25.19 7.35 9.22
C THR A 128 -23.85 7.02 9.86
N VAL A 129 -23.62 5.74 10.10
CA VAL A 129 -22.38 5.22 10.68
C VAL A 129 -21.70 4.37 9.63
N THR A 130 -20.45 4.68 9.32
CA THR A 130 -19.63 3.93 8.36
C THR A 130 -18.46 3.29 9.09
N LEU A 131 -18.34 1.97 8.95
CA LEU A 131 -17.21 1.18 9.42
C LEU A 131 -16.31 0.86 8.22
N GLU A 132 -15.03 1.17 8.33
CA GLU A 132 -14.06 0.96 7.25
C GLU A 132 -12.69 0.62 7.84
N PRO A 133 -11.78 -0.04 7.10
CA PRO A 133 -10.42 -0.28 7.54
C PRO A 133 -9.71 1.05 7.80
N ALA A 134 -8.85 1.05 8.81
CA ALA A 134 -7.91 2.13 9.02
C ALA A 134 -6.52 1.67 8.54
N PHE A 135 -6.04 2.19 7.42
CA PHE A 135 -4.69 1.92 6.97
C PHE A 135 -3.69 2.79 7.72
N LYS A 136 -2.54 2.20 8.04
CA LYS A 136 -1.44 2.84 8.78
C LYS A 136 -0.20 3.03 7.92
N ALA A 137 -0.08 2.28 6.83
CA ALA A 137 1.07 2.39 5.94
C ALA A 137 0.69 2.21 4.47
N VAL A 138 1.39 2.96 3.62
CA VAL A 138 1.43 2.72 2.17
C VAL A 138 2.84 2.27 1.82
N ILE A 139 2.91 1.10 1.19
CA ILE A 139 4.14 0.45 0.76
C ILE A 139 4.22 0.59 -0.76
N PHE A 140 5.33 1.14 -1.24
CA PHE A 140 5.57 1.38 -2.65
C PHE A 140 6.68 0.47 -3.17
N ASP A 141 6.49 -0.14 -4.34
CA ASP A 141 7.62 -0.41 -5.21
C ASP A 141 8.22 0.91 -5.75
N PHE A 142 9.43 0.82 -6.29
CA PHE A 142 10.16 1.96 -6.83
C PHE A 142 10.02 2.06 -8.36
N ASP A 143 10.69 1.16 -9.06
CA ASP A 143 10.89 1.15 -10.50
C ASP A 143 9.54 0.99 -11.20
N ASP A 144 9.21 1.91 -12.10
CA ASP A 144 7.93 1.93 -12.84
C ASP A 144 6.68 2.05 -11.96
N THR A 145 6.85 2.44 -10.69
CA THR A 145 5.76 2.76 -9.76
C THR A 145 5.80 4.22 -9.31
N ILE A 146 6.98 4.74 -8.96
CA ILE A 146 7.16 6.15 -8.60
C ILE A 146 8.24 6.86 -9.43
N GLU A 147 9.16 6.11 -10.04
CA GLU A 147 10.07 6.61 -11.07
C GLU A 147 9.78 5.92 -12.42
N ASP A 148 10.09 6.60 -13.52
CA ASP A 148 10.04 6.04 -14.86
C ASP A 148 11.37 5.35 -15.18
N PHE A 149 11.47 4.08 -14.79
CA PHE A 149 12.65 3.26 -14.99
C PHE A 149 12.69 2.69 -16.40
N GLN A 150 11.53 2.34 -16.97
CA GLN A 150 11.36 1.82 -18.32
C GLN A 150 11.99 2.74 -19.37
N SER A 151 11.68 4.04 -19.35
CA SER A 151 12.25 5.00 -20.30
C SER A 151 13.76 5.16 -20.09
N ALA A 152 14.22 5.15 -18.83
CA ALA A 152 15.64 5.24 -18.50
C ALA A 152 16.43 4.02 -18.99
N LYS A 153 15.86 2.83 -18.84
CA LYS A 153 16.39 1.55 -19.32
C LYS A 153 16.51 1.55 -20.83
N GLU A 154 15.46 1.94 -21.55
CA GLU A 154 15.46 1.98 -23.02
C GLU A 154 16.52 2.96 -23.54
N ALA A 155 16.60 4.17 -22.96
CA ALA A 155 17.64 5.14 -23.29
C ALA A 155 19.05 4.59 -22.99
N THR A 156 19.21 3.85 -21.90
CA THR A 156 20.48 3.23 -21.52
C THR A 156 20.89 2.13 -22.49
N HIS A 157 19.98 1.24 -22.87
CA HIS A 157 20.27 0.19 -23.85
C HIS A 157 20.63 0.77 -25.21
N GLN A 158 19.93 1.82 -25.63
CA GLN A 158 20.21 2.54 -26.87
C GLN A 158 21.55 3.30 -26.84
N TYR A 159 21.97 3.80 -25.68
CA TYR A 159 23.29 4.41 -25.51
C TYR A 159 24.40 3.35 -25.55
N LEU A 160 24.24 2.26 -24.80
CA LEU A 160 25.22 1.18 -24.71
C LEU A 160 25.38 0.44 -26.04
N SER A 161 24.32 0.25 -26.82
CA SER A 161 24.40 -0.38 -28.14
C SER A 161 25.31 0.40 -29.09
N ARG A 162 25.23 1.74 -29.10
CA ARG A 162 26.13 2.61 -29.87
C ARG A 162 27.56 2.54 -29.36
N HIS A 163 27.73 2.51 -28.03
CA HIS A 163 29.05 2.39 -27.42
C HIS A 163 29.72 1.06 -27.80
N LEU A 164 28.99 -0.05 -27.70
CA LEU A 164 29.44 -1.39 -28.10
C LEU A 164 29.77 -1.44 -29.59
N ALA A 165 28.96 -0.81 -30.45
CA ALA A 165 29.23 -0.75 -31.88
C ALA A 165 30.52 0.01 -32.20
N LYS A 166 30.76 1.13 -31.53
CA LYS A 166 31.96 1.94 -31.75
C LYS A 166 33.22 1.25 -31.23
N THR A 167 33.17 0.70 -30.02
CA THR A 167 34.36 0.19 -29.31
C THR A 167 34.70 -1.24 -29.73
N TYR A 168 33.69 -2.10 -29.90
CA TYR A 168 33.85 -3.54 -30.10
C TYR A 168 33.40 -4.02 -31.48
N ARG A 169 32.93 -3.10 -32.35
CA ARG A 169 32.44 -3.41 -33.72
C ARG A 169 31.26 -4.40 -33.75
N ILE A 170 30.52 -4.51 -32.65
CA ILE A 170 29.27 -5.27 -32.60
C ILE A 170 28.18 -4.45 -33.31
N PRO A 171 27.45 -4.98 -34.31
CA PRO A 171 26.37 -4.23 -34.94
C PRO A 171 25.37 -3.67 -33.92
N GLU A 172 25.10 -2.36 -33.93
CA GLU A 172 24.29 -1.68 -32.90
C GLU A 172 22.94 -2.36 -32.66
N ARG A 173 22.27 -2.77 -33.74
CA ARG A 173 20.99 -3.49 -33.68
C ARG A 173 21.10 -4.83 -32.94
N GLU A 174 22.19 -5.56 -33.14
CA GLU A 174 22.43 -6.85 -32.47
C GLU A 174 22.79 -6.63 -31.00
N ALA A 175 23.62 -5.63 -30.70
CA ALA A 175 23.95 -5.25 -29.33
C ALA A 175 22.70 -4.86 -28.53
N LYS A 176 21.82 -4.01 -29.11
CA LYS A 176 20.57 -3.63 -28.44
C LYS A 176 19.67 -4.84 -28.21
N LYS A 177 19.46 -5.68 -29.24
CA LYS A 177 18.64 -6.89 -29.14
C LYS A 177 19.16 -7.81 -28.03
N GLU A 178 20.48 -7.94 -27.90
CA GLU A 178 21.10 -8.78 -26.88
C GLU A 178 20.94 -8.20 -25.47
N LEU A 179 21.13 -6.88 -25.30
CA LEU A 179 20.85 -6.19 -24.03
C LEU A 179 19.39 -6.40 -23.58
N ASP A 180 18.43 -6.21 -24.48
CA ASP A 180 17.00 -6.40 -24.20
C ASP A 180 16.69 -7.88 -23.84
N ARG A 181 17.32 -8.83 -24.53
CA ARG A 181 17.19 -10.28 -24.25
C ARG A 181 17.70 -10.62 -22.86
N ILE A 182 18.87 -10.14 -22.49
CA ILE A 182 19.53 -10.39 -21.20
C ILE A 182 18.71 -9.78 -20.06
N ASP A 183 18.22 -8.54 -20.23
CA ASP A 183 17.34 -7.89 -19.24
C ASP A 183 16.11 -8.74 -18.92
N VAL A 184 15.38 -9.19 -19.94
CA VAL A 184 14.20 -10.05 -19.76
C VAL A 184 14.57 -11.39 -19.10
N LYS A 185 15.70 -11.99 -19.52
CA LYS A 185 16.17 -13.28 -18.99
C LYS A 185 16.48 -13.20 -17.50
N TYR A 186 17.28 -12.22 -17.07
CA TYR A 186 17.72 -12.10 -15.69
C TYR A 186 16.62 -11.57 -14.78
N SER A 187 15.82 -10.61 -15.24
CA SER A 187 14.65 -10.13 -14.48
C SER A 187 13.67 -11.26 -14.13
N LYS A 188 13.41 -12.18 -15.07
CA LYS A 188 12.58 -13.36 -14.79
C LYS A 188 13.22 -14.34 -13.81
N ARG A 189 14.54 -14.52 -13.88
CA ARG A 189 15.29 -15.45 -13.02
C ARG A 189 15.50 -14.92 -11.60
N ALA A 190 15.49 -13.60 -11.42
CA ALA A 190 15.77 -12.95 -10.15
C ALA A 190 14.63 -13.05 -9.12
N LYS A 191 13.39 -13.35 -9.56
CA LYS A 191 12.20 -13.43 -8.70
C LYS A 191 12.42 -14.39 -7.51
N GLY A 192 12.36 -13.85 -6.29
CA GLY A 192 12.55 -14.61 -5.05
C GLY A 192 13.95 -15.20 -4.85
N LYS A 193 14.95 -14.81 -5.66
CA LYS A 193 16.36 -15.23 -5.52
C LYS A 193 17.15 -14.22 -4.69
N THR A 194 18.47 -14.30 -4.71
CA THR A 194 19.35 -13.37 -4.00
C THR A 194 19.55 -12.06 -4.79
N PRO A 195 19.90 -10.95 -4.12
CA PRO A 195 20.31 -9.68 -4.75
C PRO A 195 21.26 -9.86 -5.94
N SER A 196 22.30 -10.68 -5.77
CA SER A 196 23.34 -10.94 -6.77
C SER A 196 22.82 -11.48 -8.12
N SER A 197 21.60 -12.02 -8.17
CA SER A 197 20.97 -12.45 -9.42
C SER A 197 20.70 -11.29 -10.41
N LEU A 198 20.76 -10.05 -9.93
CA LEU A 198 20.61 -8.82 -10.70
C LEU A 198 21.96 -8.15 -11.03
N SER A 199 23.10 -8.84 -10.82
CA SER A 199 24.42 -8.29 -11.10
C SER A 199 24.62 -7.95 -12.58
N ARG A 200 25.00 -6.70 -12.87
CA ARG A 200 25.26 -6.23 -14.23
C ARG A 200 26.56 -6.77 -14.81
N THR A 201 27.55 -7.09 -13.99
CA THR A 201 28.78 -7.74 -14.48
C THR A 201 28.48 -9.11 -15.09
N THR A 202 27.57 -9.88 -14.47
CA THR A 202 27.08 -11.15 -15.02
C THR A 202 26.36 -10.96 -16.35
N TRP A 203 25.58 -9.89 -16.49
CA TRP A 203 24.86 -9.57 -17.73
C TRP A 203 25.83 -9.26 -18.86
N PHE A 204 26.81 -8.38 -18.62
CA PHE A 204 27.81 -8.03 -19.62
C PHE A 204 28.74 -9.19 -19.96
N MET A 205 29.05 -10.07 -19.01
CA MET A 205 29.81 -11.29 -19.28
C MET A 205 29.09 -12.18 -20.30
N GLU A 206 27.78 -12.39 -20.14
CA GLU A 206 26.99 -13.13 -21.13
C GLU A 206 26.94 -12.42 -22.49
N LEU A 207 26.78 -11.10 -22.49
CA LEU A 207 26.76 -10.30 -23.72
C LEU A 207 28.07 -10.46 -24.50
N PHE A 208 29.22 -10.28 -23.87
CA PHE A 208 30.50 -10.39 -24.57
C PHE A 208 30.79 -11.82 -25.04
N HIS A 209 30.41 -12.82 -24.24
CA HIS A 209 30.50 -14.23 -24.65
C HIS A 209 29.64 -14.54 -25.88
N GLN A 210 28.43 -13.96 -25.99
CA GLN A 210 27.56 -14.11 -27.16
C GLN A 210 28.20 -13.61 -28.47
N PHE A 211 29.10 -12.63 -28.39
CA PHE A 211 29.82 -12.06 -29.53
C PHE A 211 31.28 -12.54 -29.65
N ASN A 212 31.67 -13.56 -28.88
CA ASN A 212 33.04 -14.11 -28.84
C ASN A 212 34.12 -13.06 -28.53
N ILE A 213 33.81 -12.10 -27.67
CA ILE A 213 34.75 -11.05 -27.22
C ILE A 213 35.26 -11.43 -25.83
N SER A 214 36.59 -11.42 -25.69
CA SER A 214 37.23 -11.57 -24.38
C SER A 214 37.36 -10.20 -23.72
N VAL A 215 36.91 -10.08 -22.48
CA VAL A 215 37.03 -8.89 -21.64
C VAL A 215 37.54 -9.28 -20.26
N SER A 216 38.27 -8.37 -19.63
CA SER A 216 38.74 -8.47 -18.24
C SER A 216 37.61 -8.23 -17.23
N GLU A 217 37.84 -8.59 -15.96
CA GLU A 217 36.90 -8.28 -14.87
C GLU A 217 36.73 -6.77 -14.68
N GLU A 218 37.80 -6.00 -14.86
CA GLU A 218 37.79 -4.54 -14.80
C GLU A 218 36.91 -3.93 -15.90
N GLU A 219 36.96 -4.48 -17.12
CA GLU A 219 36.07 -4.05 -18.22
C GLU A 219 34.61 -4.38 -17.93
N LEU A 220 34.31 -5.56 -17.37
CA LEU A 220 32.96 -5.94 -16.97
C LEU A 220 32.40 -4.97 -15.90
N GLN A 221 33.22 -4.63 -14.91
CA GLN A 221 32.83 -3.65 -13.89
C GLN A 221 32.63 -2.26 -14.50
N ALA A 222 33.52 -1.83 -15.41
CA ALA A 222 33.39 -0.54 -16.10
C ALA A 222 32.08 -0.45 -16.91
N PHE A 223 31.63 -1.56 -17.52
CA PHE A 223 30.34 -1.62 -18.21
C PHE A 223 29.15 -1.60 -17.24
N ALA A 224 29.24 -2.30 -16.11
CA ALA A 224 28.23 -2.23 -15.06
C ALA A 224 28.07 -0.80 -14.51
N ASP A 225 29.19 -0.12 -14.26
CA ASP A 225 29.20 1.28 -13.82
C ASP A 225 28.63 2.20 -14.90
N LEU A 226 29.00 2.00 -16.16
CA LEU A 226 28.48 2.78 -17.29
C LEU A 226 26.97 2.63 -17.44
N TYR A 227 26.44 1.41 -17.30
CA TYR A 227 25.00 1.15 -17.30
C TYR A 227 24.31 1.97 -16.21
N TRP A 228 24.77 1.88 -14.96
CA TRP A 228 24.13 2.56 -13.84
C TRP A 228 24.26 4.08 -13.90
N ASN A 229 25.39 4.59 -14.38
CA ASN A 229 25.58 6.01 -14.60
C ASN A 229 24.59 6.54 -15.65
N GLN A 230 24.39 5.80 -16.74
CA GLN A 230 23.43 6.18 -17.77
C GLN A 230 21.98 6.12 -17.27
N VAL A 231 21.61 5.07 -16.53
CA VAL A 231 20.30 4.98 -15.87
C VAL A 231 20.07 6.20 -14.97
N ASN A 232 21.02 6.54 -14.10
CA ASN A 232 20.88 7.67 -13.19
C ASN A 232 20.74 9.01 -13.92
N GLN A 233 21.39 9.19 -15.06
CA GLN A 233 21.26 10.41 -15.88
C GLN A 233 19.90 10.50 -16.58
N SER A 234 19.32 9.36 -16.96
CA SER A 234 18.09 9.28 -17.75
C SER A 234 16.82 9.19 -16.90
N VAL A 235 16.89 8.60 -15.70
CA VAL A 235 15.71 8.34 -14.85
C VAL A 235 15.07 9.62 -14.32
N ARG A 236 13.73 9.61 -14.25
CA ARG A 236 12.93 10.73 -13.76
C ARG A 236 11.85 10.21 -12.83
N MET A 237 11.43 11.04 -11.88
CA MET A 237 10.23 10.74 -11.09
C MET A 237 9.00 10.82 -11.98
N MET A 238 8.01 9.96 -11.72
CA MET A 238 6.68 10.13 -12.28
C MET A 238 6.08 11.47 -11.84
N GLY A 239 5.32 12.11 -12.73
CA GLY A 239 4.68 13.40 -12.44
C GLY A 239 3.75 13.30 -11.23
N GLY A 240 3.94 14.16 -10.23
CA GLY A 240 3.15 14.16 -8.99
C GLY A 240 3.63 13.20 -7.89
N ALA A 241 4.61 12.34 -8.16
CA ALA A 241 5.01 11.30 -7.20
C ALA A 241 5.59 11.89 -5.91
N LYS A 242 6.40 12.96 -6.00
CA LYS A 242 6.99 13.60 -4.81
C LYS A 242 5.91 14.27 -3.94
N GLU A 243 4.95 14.91 -4.59
CA GLU A 243 3.83 15.60 -3.97
C GLU A 243 2.93 14.60 -3.23
N LEU A 244 2.59 13.48 -3.87
CA LEU A 244 1.85 12.38 -3.25
C LEU A 244 2.59 11.86 -2.01
N LEU A 245 3.86 11.47 -2.15
CA LEU A 245 4.63 10.94 -1.02
C LEU A 245 4.71 11.94 0.15
N ALA A 246 4.92 13.23 -0.15
CA ALA A 246 4.94 14.30 0.86
C ALA A 246 3.59 14.46 1.58
N LYS A 247 2.47 14.28 0.87
CA LYS A 247 1.12 14.33 1.43
C LYS A 247 0.84 13.13 2.33
N LEU A 248 1.19 11.92 1.89
CA LEU A 248 0.93 10.68 2.63
C LEU A 248 1.62 10.64 4.00
N ARG A 249 2.86 11.14 4.09
CA ARG A 249 3.62 11.21 5.35
C ARG A 249 2.93 11.97 6.48
N LYS A 250 1.94 12.81 6.16
CA LYS A 250 1.18 13.56 7.18
C LYS A 250 0.19 12.67 7.93
N ASN A 251 -0.24 11.56 7.31
CA ASN A 251 -1.38 10.75 7.77
C ASN A 251 -1.02 9.27 8.01
N CYS A 252 0.05 8.76 7.40
CA CYS A 252 0.45 7.35 7.48
C CYS A 252 1.96 7.19 7.30
N PHE A 253 2.47 5.99 7.58
CA PHE A 253 3.84 5.62 7.25
C PHE A 253 3.98 5.38 5.75
N VAL A 254 5.02 5.95 5.15
CA VAL A 254 5.35 5.75 3.74
C VAL A 254 6.61 4.88 3.66
N ILE A 255 6.47 3.68 3.10
CA ILE A 255 7.54 2.66 3.09
C ILE A 255 7.92 2.36 1.65
N LEU A 256 9.22 2.33 1.35
CA LEU A 256 9.74 1.83 0.07
C LEU A 256 10.12 0.36 0.22
N MET A 257 9.55 -0.51 -0.61
CA MET A 257 9.87 -1.93 -0.72
C MET A 257 10.34 -2.23 -2.16
N THR A 258 11.64 -2.40 -2.35
CA THR A 258 12.21 -2.56 -3.70
C THR A 258 13.29 -3.64 -3.74
N ASP A 259 13.52 -4.24 -4.90
CA ASP A 259 14.71 -5.08 -5.08
C ASP A 259 15.95 -4.19 -5.17
N SER A 260 17.09 -4.70 -4.70
CA SER A 260 18.37 -4.06 -4.95
C SER A 260 18.71 -4.09 -6.44
N ASP A 261 19.62 -3.21 -6.83
CA ASP A 261 20.12 -3.08 -8.18
C ASP A 261 21.27 -4.11 -8.45
N GLY A 262 21.28 -5.24 -7.75
CA GLY A 262 22.31 -6.29 -7.88
C GLY A 262 23.63 -6.00 -7.16
N GLU A 263 23.87 -4.75 -6.78
CA GLU A 263 25.01 -4.28 -6.00
C GLU A 263 24.56 -3.34 -4.89
N LYS A 264 25.23 -3.44 -3.74
CA LYS A 264 24.91 -2.62 -2.56
C LYS A 264 25.01 -1.13 -2.89
N ARG A 265 24.07 -0.35 -2.34
CA ARG A 265 24.01 1.13 -2.41
C ARG A 265 23.68 1.74 -3.77
N ILE A 266 23.60 0.99 -4.88
CA ILE A 266 23.21 1.56 -6.18
C ILE A 266 21.80 2.13 -6.10
N LYS A 267 20.84 1.36 -5.55
CA LYS A 267 19.47 1.85 -5.34
C LYS A 267 19.42 3.07 -4.43
N THR A 268 20.18 3.06 -3.33
CA THR A 268 20.27 4.22 -2.42
C THR A 268 20.81 5.46 -3.11
N ARG A 269 21.85 5.34 -3.96
CA ARG A 269 22.39 6.46 -4.75
C ARG A 269 21.33 7.03 -5.69
N ARG A 270 20.54 6.19 -6.35
CA ARG A 270 19.43 6.62 -7.22
C ARG A 270 18.37 7.39 -6.45
N LEU A 271 17.96 6.88 -5.29
CA LEU A 271 17.02 7.56 -4.39
C LEU A 271 17.53 8.93 -3.91
N THR A 272 18.83 9.03 -3.58
CA THR A 272 19.47 10.30 -3.21
C THR A 272 19.52 11.26 -4.40
N HIS A 273 19.92 10.80 -5.58
CA HIS A 273 20.00 11.60 -6.80
C HIS A 273 18.64 12.20 -7.17
N LEU A 274 17.57 11.41 -7.09
CA LEU A 274 16.20 11.87 -7.33
C LEU A 274 15.64 12.74 -6.19
N GLY A 275 16.33 12.79 -5.05
CA GLY A 275 15.96 13.58 -3.89
C GLY A 275 14.73 13.08 -3.15
N VAL A 276 14.40 11.78 -3.29
CA VAL A 276 13.15 11.18 -2.80
C VAL A 276 13.29 10.34 -1.55
N GLN A 277 14.53 9.97 -1.19
CA GLN A 277 14.82 9.21 0.03
C GLN A 277 14.15 9.81 1.28
N ARG A 278 14.08 11.15 1.34
CA ARG A 278 13.47 11.90 2.46
C ARG A 278 11.97 11.66 2.64
N PHE A 279 11.28 11.06 1.67
CA PHE A 279 9.84 10.84 1.74
C PHE A 279 9.45 9.47 2.30
N PHE A 280 10.43 8.61 2.59
CA PHE A 280 10.17 7.29 3.15
C PHE A 280 10.53 7.28 4.64
N ASP A 281 9.60 6.82 5.47
CA ASP A 281 9.86 6.54 6.88
C ASP A 281 10.73 5.30 7.06
N PHE A 282 10.71 4.40 6.07
CA PHE A 282 11.61 3.26 5.98
C PHE A 282 11.80 2.82 4.53
N ILE A 283 13.03 2.41 4.23
CA ILE A 283 13.41 1.85 2.94
C ILE A 283 13.93 0.45 3.22
N ILE A 284 13.33 -0.53 2.57
CA ILE A 284 13.75 -1.92 2.64
C ILE A 284 14.06 -2.42 1.23
N THR A 285 15.24 -3.00 1.11
CA THR A 285 15.78 -3.54 -0.14
C THR A 285 16.05 -5.04 -0.02
N SER A 286 16.29 -5.71 -1.14
CA SER A 286 16.74 -7.11 -1.09
C SER A 286 18.12 -7.29 -0.44
N ASP A 287 18.93 -6.24 -0.34
CA ASP A 287 20.18 -6.27 0.45
C ASP A 287 19.91 -6.45 1.95
N ASP A 288 18.80 -5.91 2.46
CA ASP A 288 18.43 -5.99 3.87
C ASP A 288 17.83 -7.36 4.23
N THR A 289 17.12 -7.98 3.28
CA THR A 289 16.38 -9.23 3.51
C THR A 289 17.09 -10.48 2.98
N GLY A 290 18.18 -10.31 2.22
CA GLY A 290 18.91 -11.37 1.53
C GLY A 290 18.17 -11.99 0.33
N HIS A 291 16.95 -11.53 0.03
CA HIS A 291 16.09 -12.10 -1.01
C HIS A 291 15.40 -11.00 -1.80
N ASN A 292 15.16 -11.24 -3.09
CA ASN A 292 14.34 -10.39 -3.94
C ASN A 292 12.84 -10.64 -3.69
N LYS A 293 12.01 -9.68 -4.04
CA LYS A 293 10.55 -9.83 -4.08
C LYS A 293 10.17 -11.03 -4.97
N PRO A 294 9.08 -11.76 -4.66
CA PRO A 294 8.10 -11.56 -3.60
C PRO A 294 8.44 -12.33 -2.31
N HIS A 295 9.68 -12.31 -1.81
CA HIS A 295 10.01 -13.08 -0.61
C HIS A 295 9.32 -12.50 0.64
N ARG A 296 8.85 -13.36 1.56
CA ARG A 296 8.06 -12.96 2.75
C ARG A 296 8.84 -12.06 3.72
N SER A 297 10.17 -12.20 3.74
CA SER A 297 11.07 -11.45 4.63
C SER A 297 10.88 -9.94 4.56
N PHE A 298 10.45 -9.39 3.41
CA PHE A 298 10.14 -7.96 3.30
C PHE A 298 8.98 -7.54 4.21
N TYR A 299 7.89 -8.31 4.22
CA TYR A 299 6.72 -8.01 5.03
C TYR A 299 6.95 -8.31 6.51
N GLU A 300 7.71 -9.36 6.83
CA GLU A 300 8.13 -9.67 8.20
C GLU A 300 8.94 -8.51 8.80
N THR A 301 9.91 -7.99 8.05
CA THR A 301 10.73 -6.84 8.49
C THR A 301 9.88 -5.60 8.75
N ILE A 302 8.88 -5.31 7.90
CA ILE A 302 7.96 -4.18 8.12
C ILE A 302 7.11 -4.41 9.38
N GLY A 303 6.57 -5.62 9.54
CA GLY A 303 5.77 -6.01 10.70
C GLY A 303 6.55 -5.87 12.01
N ASP A 304 7.79 -6.34 12.05
CA ASP A 304 8.67 -6.26 13.22
C ASP A 304 9.06 -4.81 13.54
N ARG A 305 9.36 -4.01 12.50
CA ARG A 305 9.82 -2.62 12.66
C ARG A 305 8.72 -1.69 13.15
N PHE A 306 7.52 -1.82 12.58
CA PHE A 306 6.43 -0.86 12.80
C PHE A 306 5.29 -1.39 13.67
N ARG A 307 5.25 -2.70 13.94
CA ARG A 307 4.12 -3.37 14.63
C ARG A 307 2.77 -3.12 13.93
N ILE A 308 2.80 -3.04 12.60
CA ILE A 308 1.63 -2.86 11.74
C ILE A 308 1.25 -4.21 11.16
N ALA A 309 -0.03 -4.52 11.15
CA ALA A 309 -0.51 -5.75 10.55
C ALA A 309 -0.66 -5.62 9.03
N PRO A 310 -0.46 -6.71 8.26
CA PRO A 310 -0.66 -6.71 6.81
C PRO A 310 -1.98 -6.08 6.35
N GLU A 311 -3.09 -6.34 7.06
CA GLU A 311 -4.42 -5.83 6.70
C GLU A 311 -4.59 -4.32 6.91
N GLU A 312 -3.60 -3.67 7.53
CA GLU A 312 -3.52 -2.22 7.74
C GLU A 312 -2.57 -1.54 6.74
N CYS A 313 -2.08 -2.27 5.73
CA CYS A 313 -1.18 -1.76 4.72
C CYS A 313 -1.80 -1.78 3.32
N ILE A 314 -1.43 -0.78 2.52
CA ILE A 314 -1.70 -0.72 1.08
C ILE A 314 -0.38 -1.02 0.36
N MET A 315 -0.36 -1.96 -0.58
CA MET A 315 0.78 -2.23 -1.46
C MET A 315 0.52 -1.65 -2.85
N VAL A 316 1.45 -0.84 -3.34
CA VAL A 316 1.43 -0.23 -4.67
C VAL A 316 2.64 -0.72 -5.45
N GLY A 317 2.43 -1.26 -6.65
CA GLY A 317 3.52 -1.74 -7.50
C GLY A 317 3.09 -1.97 -8.95
N ASP A 318 4.07 -2.06 -9.85
CA ASP A 318 3.87 -2.22 -11.29
C ASP A 318 3.76 -3.68 -11.72
N LYS A 319 4.33 -4.62 -10.94
CA LYS A 319 4.42 -6.05 -11.28
C LYS A 319 3.42 -6.87 -10.47
N PRO A 320 2.27 -7.28 -11.04
CA PRO A 320 1.22 -7.97 -10.27
C PRO A 320 1.73 -9.22 -9.53
N GLN A 321 2.52 -10.05 -10.19
CA GLN A 321 3.02 -11.31 -9.62
C GLN A 321 4.20 -11.15 -8.64
N VAL A 322 4.84 -9.98 -8.60
CA VAL A 322 6.02 -9.70 -7.75
C VAL A 322 5.62 -8.84 -6.57
N ASP A 323 4.77 -7.83 -6.79
CA ASP A 323 4.40 -6.87 -5.76
C ASP A 323 3.09 -7.23 -5.07
N LEU A 324 2.11 -7.72 -5.83
CA LEU A 324 0.71 -7.73 -5.37
C LEU A 324 0.23 -9.12 -4.94
N GLU A 325 0.68 -10.19 -5.61
CA GLU A 325 0.17 -11.54 -5.32
C GLU A 325 0.42 -11.98 -3.87
N LEU A 326 1.66 -11.83 -3.37
CA LEU A 326 1.96 -12.16 -1.97
C LEU A 326 1.33 -11.14 -1.01
N ALA A 327 1.38 -9.84 -1.34
CA ALA A 327 0.74 -8.80 -0.54
C ALA A 327 -0.74 -9.16 -0.27
N LYS A 328 -1.46 -9.56 -1.32
CA LYS A 328 -2.86 -9.96 -1.20
C LYS A 328 -3.05 -11.20 -0.34
N LYS A 329 -2.22 -12.22 -0.52
CA LYS A 329 -2.25 -13.46 0.28
C LYS A 329 -2.01 -13.18 1.77
N LEU A 330 -1.21 -12.17 2.08
CA LEU A 330 -0.97 -11.71 3.45
C LEU A 330 -2.08 -10.80 4.00
N GLY A 331 -2.98 -10.31 3.16
CA GLY A 331 -4.15 -9.53 3.57
C GLY A 331 -4.10 -8.03 3.24
N LEU A 332 -3.03 -7.55 2.60
CA LEU A 332 -2.90 -6.15 2.18
C LEU A 332 -3.98 -5.79 1.15
N THR A 333 -4.35 -4.51 1.14
CA THR A 333 -5.03 -3.90 -0.01
C THR A 333 -3.99 -3.65 -1.10
N THR A 334 -4.34 -3.95 -2.34
CA THR A 334 -3.39 -3.93 -3.47
C THR A 334 -3.83 -2.95 -4.55
N VAL A 335 -2.89 -2.10 -4.98
CA VAL A 335 -3.10 -1.13 -6.05
C VAL A 335 -2.08 -1.42 -7.14
N TRP A 336 -2.55 -1.79 -8.33
CA TRP A 336 -1.71 -2.02 -9.48
C TRP A 336 -1.46 -0.71 -10.24
N MET A 337 -0.20 -0.29 -10.33
CA MET A 337 0.25 0.77 -11.22
C MET A 337 0.48 0.18 -12.62
N ARG A 338 -0.45 0.44 -13.55
CA ARG A 338 -0.36 0.03 -14.94
C ARG A 338 0.55 0.97 -15.71
N TYR A 339 1.85 0.81 -15.49
CA TYR A 339 2.90 1.57 -16.15
C TYR A 339 4.03 0.63 -16.61
N GLY A 340 4.80 1.08 -17.60
CA GLY A 340 5.98 0.36 -18.11
C GLY A 340 5.66 -0.97 -18.83
N ASP A 341 6.69 -1.79 -19.01
CA ASP A 341 6.64 -3.06 -19.76
C ASP A 341 5.54 -4.03 -19.27
N TRP A 342 5.22 -4.02 -17.98
CA TRP A 342 4.29 -4.98 -17.39
C TRP A 342 2.83 -4.64 -17.68
N SER A 343 2.50 -3.35 -17.81
CA SER A 343 1.18 -2.92 -18.28
C SER A 343 0.87 -3.50 -19.66
N ASP A 344 1.84 -3.44 -20.58
CA ASP A 344 1.66 -3.95 -21.94
C ASP A 344 1.62 -5.48 -21.99
N ARG A 345 2.50 -6.15 -21.23
CA ARG A 345 2.57 -7.62 -21.17
C ARG A 345 1.32 -8.26 -20.56
N GLU A 346 0.70 -7.57 -19.61
CA GLU A 346 -0.46 -8.04 -18.88
C GLU A 346 -1.75 -7.35 -19.34
N ALA A 347 -1.73 -6.66 -20.49
CA ALA A 347 -2.88 -5.97 -21.05
C ALA A 347 -4.08 -6.91 -21.22
N GLY A 348 -5.24 -6.48 -20.70
CA GLY A 348 -6.48 -7.26 -20.75
C GLY A 348 -6.56 -8.44 -19.77
N ARG A 349 -5.54 -8.66 -18.92
CA ARG A 349 -5.61 -9.64 -17.84
C ARG A 349 -6.29 -9.07 -16.61
N HIS A 350 -7.05 -9.92 -15.94
CA HIS A 350 -7.67 -9.60 -14.67
C HIS A 350 -7.07 -10.49 -13.57
N PHE A 351 -6.57 -9.88 -12.51
CA PHE A 351 -6.00 -10.59 -11.37
C PHE A 351 -6.95 -10.51 -10.18
N SER A 352 -7.35 -11.67 -9.65
CA SER A 352 -8.19 -11.73 -8.44
C SER A 352 -7.51 -11.14 -7.19
N TYR A 353 -6.20 -10.89 -7.27
CA TYR A 353 -5.38 -10.34 -6.22
C TYR A 353 -5.01 -8.86 -6.41
N VAL A 354 -5.68 -8.17 -7.34
CA VAL A 354 -5.62 -6.71 -7.51
C VAL A 354 -6.95 -6.13 -7.03
N ASP A 355 -6.92 -5.20 -6.07
CA ASP A 355 -8.13 -4.52 -5.58
C ASP A 355 -8.46 -3.25 -6.37
N HIS A 356 -7.43 -2.51 -6.76
CA HIS A 356 -7.54 -1.27 -7.51
C HIS A 356 -6.51 -1.23 -8.64
N GLU A 357 -6.86 -0.61 -9.75
CA GLU A 357 -5.98 -0.38 -10.89
C GLU A 357 -5.91 1.12 -11.18
N VAL A 358 -4.69 1.61 -11.40
CA VAL A 358 -4.41 3.01 -11.73
C VAL A 358 -3.33 3.06 -12.80
N SER A 359 -3.29 4.10 -13.60
CA SER A 359 -2.32 4.27 -14.69
C SER A 359 -1.51 5.56 -14.55
N THR A 360 -1.85 6.41 -13.57
CA THR A 360 -1.17 7.66 -13.26
C THR A 360 -1.06 7.89 -11.76
N ILE A 361 -0.12 8.74 -11.34
CA ILE A 361 0.00 9.14 -9.92
C ILE A 361 -1.24 9.89 -9.43
N THR A 362 -1.94 10.64 -10.29
CA THR A 362 -3.17 11.35 -9.91
C THR A 362 -4.34 10.39 -9.62
N GLU A 363 -4.48 9.33 -10.42
CA GLU A 363 -5.45 8.26 -10.14
C GLU A 363 -5.08 7.52 -8.85
N LEU A 364 -3.79 7.22 -8.67
CA LEU A 364 -3.27 6.62 -7.44
C LEU A 364 -3.55 7.48 -6.21
N GLU A 365 -3.35 8.79 -6.31
CA GLU A 365 -3.66 9.74 -5.24
C GLU A 365 -5.14 9.66 -4.87
N SER A 366 -6.03 9.73 -5.86
CA SER A 366 -7.49 9.62 -5.63
C SER A 366 -7.87 8.32 -4.93
N VAL A 367 -7.32 7.18 -5.38
CA VAL A 367 -7.57 5.87 -4.76
C VAL A 367 -7.04 5.82 -3.32
N ILE A 368 -5.84 6.34 -3.07
CA ILE A 368 -5.29 6.33 -1.70
C ILE A 368 -6.08 7.26 -0.79
N GLU A 369 -6.56 8.41 -1.27
CA GLU A 369 -7.42 9.32 -0.50
C GLU A 369 -8.77 8.70 -0.13
N GLU A 370 -9.33 7.85 -0.98
CA GLU A 370 -10.55 7.10 -0.65
C GLU A 370 -10.31 6.02 0.40
N LEU A 371 -9.08 5.52 0.50
CA LEU A 371 -8.69 4.48 1.45
C LEU A 371 -8.24 5.06 2.80
N LEU A 372 -7.61 6.24 2.82
CA LEU A 372 -7.06 6.89 4.02
C LEU A 372 -8.01 7.88 4.68
#